data_AF-A0AAD4JMV6-F1
#
_entry.id   AF-A0AAD4JMV6-F1
#
_cell.length_a   1.000
_cell.length_b   1.000
_cell.length_c   1.000
_cell.angle_alpha   90.00
_cell.angle_beta   90.00
_cell.angle_gamma   90.00
#
_symmetry.space_group_name_H-M   'P 1'
#
loop_
_entity.id
_entity.type
_entity.pdbx_description
1 polymer ?
#
loop_
_entity_poly.entity_id
_entity_poly.type
_entity_poly.pdbx_seq_one_letter_code
_entity_poly.pdbx_strand_id
1 'polypeptide(L)'
;MVELMIRWKDWTNEIYKKVEDQKSSRGRNQDAILGACLYIACRQDDKPRTVKEICSVANGATKKEIGRAKEYIIKQLEVKKISRPH
;
A
#
# COMPACT_ATOMS: atom_id res chain seq x y z
N MET A 1 -4.18 -4.59 11.77
CA MET A 1 -4.75 -4.11 10.49
C MET A 1 -6.10 -3.40 10.65
N VAL A 2 -7.00 -3.82 11.55
CA VAL A 2 -8.41 -3.35 11.54
C VAL A 2 -8.60 -1.86 11.88
N GLU A 3 -7.92 -1.27 12.87
CA GLU A 3 -8.20 0.13 13.26
C GLU A 3 -7.53 1.20 12.38
N LEU A 4 -6.28 1.00 11.96
CA LEU A 4 -5.61 1.93 11.03
C LEU A 4 -6.20 1.86 9.63
N MET A 5 -6.78 0.73 9.26
CA MET A 5 -7.40 0.57 7.96
C MET A 5 -8.75 1.28 7.89
N ILE A 6 -9.42 1.69 8.97
CA ILE A 6 -10.72 2.40 8.87
C ILE A 6 -10.56 3.80 8.26
N ARG A 7 -9.57 4.58 8.71
CA ARG A 7 -9.33 5.95 8.21
C ARG A 7 -8.71 5.96 6.82
N TRP A 8 -7.86 4.98 6.52
CA TRP A 8 -7.13 4.88 5.27
C TRP A 8 -7.72 3.83 4.31
N LYS A 9 -8.93 3.32 4.62
CA LYS A 9 -9.55 2.19 3.91
C LYS A 9 -9.76 2.52 2.47
N ASP A 10 -10.46 3.61 2.23
CA ASP A 10 -10.91 4.03 0.90
C ASP A 10 -9.70 4.36 0.03
N TRP A 11 -8.71 5.05 0.60
CA TRP A 11 -7.48 5.35 -0.12
C TRP A 11 -6.65 4.11 -0.44
N THR A 12 -6.47 3.22 0.53
CA THR A 12 -5.78 1.94 0.34
C THR A 12 -6.47 1.10 -0.73
N ASN A 13 -7.81 1.06 -0.71
CA ASN A 13 -8.63 0.32 -1.65
C ASN A 13 -8.59 0.92 -3.06
N GLU A 14 -8.55 2.25 -3.19
CA GLU A 14 -8.41 2.92 -4.47
C GLU A 14 -7.04 2.69 -5.11
N ILE A 15 -5.97 2.78 -4.31
CA ILE A 15 -4.61 2.44 -4.74
C ILE A 15 -4.55 0.97 -5.15
N TYR A 16 -5.11 0.09 -4.32
CA TYR A 16 -5.15 -1.35 -4.59
C TYR A 16 -5.88 -1.65 -5.91
N LYS A 17 -7.08 -1.09 -6.13
CA LYS A 17 -7.82 -1.24 -7.39
C LYS A 17 -7.04 -0.74 -8.59
N LYS A 18 -6.37 0.41 -8.49
CA LYS A 18 -5.53 0.95 -9.58
C LYS A 18 -4.35 0.03 -9.91
N VAL A 19 -3.75 -0.58 -8.90
CA VAL A 19 -2.63 -1.52 -9.03
C VAL A 19 -3.10 -2.86 -9.60
N GLU A 20 -4.28 -3.31 -9.19
CA GLU A 20 -4.91 -4.54 -9.67
C GLU A 20 -5.37 -4.42 -11.13
N ASP A 21 -5.96 -3.28 -11.50
CA ASP A 21 -6.42 -2.96 -12.86
C ASP A 21 -5.28 -3.00 -13.89
N GLN A 22 -4.06 -2.70 -13.47
CA GLN A 22 -2.87 -2.80 -14.32
C GLN A 22 -2.44 -4.24 -14.66
N LYS A 23 -3.21 -5.28 -14.26
CA LYS A 23 -2.98 -6.71 -14.50
C LYS A 23 -1.61 -7.26 -14.05
N SER A 24 -0.72 -6.42 -13.51
CA SER A 24 0.62 -6.77 -13.04
C SER A 24 0.63 -7.31 -11.59
N SER A 25 -0.52 -7.38 -10.93
CA SER A 25 -0.67 -7.95 -9.59
C SER A 25 -0.92 -9.46 -9.58
N ARG A 26 -1.24 -10.09 -10.72
CA ARG A 26 -1.45 -11.54 -10.82
C ARG A 26 -0.18 -12.28 -10.41
N GLY A 27 -0.24 -12.99 -9.28
CA GLY A 27 0.88 -13.74 -8.69
C GLY A 27 1.67 -12.99 -7.62
N ARG A 28 1.27 -11.76 -7.25
CA ARG A 28 1.87 -11.03 -6.13
C ARG A 28 1.02 -11.19 -4.88
N ASN A 29 1.69 -11.29 -3.74
CA ASN A 29 1.09 -11.40 -2.43
C ASN A 29 0.23 -10.16 -2.12
N GLN A 30 -1.09 -10.36 -1.96
CA GLN A 30 -2.04 -9.27 -1.71
C GLN A 30 -1.73 -8.55 -0.40
N ASP A 31 -1.29 -9.27 0.65
CA ASP A 31 -0.87 -8.68 1.92
C ASP A 31 0.35 -7.76 1.76
N ALA A 32 1.25 -8.09 0.84
CA ALA A 32 2.39 -7.24 0.52
C ALA A 32 1.97 -5.95 -0.18
N ILE A 33 1.00 -6.03 -1.09
CA ILE A 33 0.42 -4.85 -1.78
C ILE A 33 -0.33 -3.98 -0.77
N LEU A 34 -1.17 -4.57 0.09
CA LEU A 34 -1.90 -3.86 1.13
C LEU A 34 -0.97 -3.16 2.12
N GLY A 35 0.08 -3.84 2.58
CA GLY A 35 1.11 -3.25 3.44
C GLY A 35 1.82 -2.06 2.76
N ALA A 36 2.15 -2.20 1.49
CA ALA A 36 2.76 -1.13 0.72
C ALA A 36 1.82 0.07 0.49
N CYS A 37 0.53 -0.15 0.21
CA CYS A 37 -0.48 0.91 0.14
C CYS A 37 -0.59 1.66 1.47
N LEU A 38 -0.67 0.92 2.59
CA LEU A 38 -0.75 1.49 3.93
C LEU A 38 0.48 2.33 4.26
N TYR A 39 1.67 1.88 3.86
CA TYR A 39 2.92 2.64 4.02
C TYR A 39 2.83 4.01 3.34
N ILE A 40 2.34 4.03 2.10
CA ILE A 40 2.24 5.25 1.30
C ILE A 40 1.19 6.20 1.90
N ALA A 41 0.02 5.67 2.30
CA ALA A 41 -1.03 6.46 2.96
C ALA A 41 -0.54 7.08 4.28
N CYS A 42 0.18 6.30 5.11
CA CYS A 42 0.77 6.80 6.36
C CYS A 42 1.83 7.87 6.12
N ARG A 43 2.66 7.71 5.07
CA ARG A 43 3.68 8.71 4.69
C ARG A 43 3.04 10.00 4.21
N GLN A 44 1.90 9.92 3.52
CA GLN A 44 1.17 11.12 3.12
C GLN A 44 0.63 11.87 4.35
N ASP A 45 0.11 11.17 5.37
CA ASP A 45 -0.44 11.79 6.60
C ASP A 45 0.61 12.36 7.57
N ASP A 46 1.86 12.54 7.13
CA ASP A 46 2.99 12.94 7.99
C ASP A 46 3.20 12.03 9.22
N LYS A 47 2.67 10.80 9.18
CA LYS A 47 2.86 9.75 10.18
C LYS A 47 3.67 8.59 9.59
N PRO A 48 4.96 8.80 9.29
CA PRO A 48 5.78 7.79 8.64
C PRO A 48 5.94 6.57 9.56
N ARG A 49 5.19 5.50 9.29
CA ARG A 49 5.44 4.19 9.88
C ARG A 49 6.60 3.53 9.18
N THR A 50 7.38 2.78 9.96
CA THR A 50 8.51 2.04 9.40
C THR A 50 8.02 0.81 8.63
N VAL A 51 8.77 0.42 7.60
CA VAL A 51 8.50 -0.82 6.84
C VAL A 51 8.53 -2.05 7.76
N LYS A 52 9.29 -1.99 8.88
CA LYS A 52 9.29 -3.03 9.92
C LYS A 52 7.90 -3.18 10.56
N GLU A 53 7.30 -2.09 11.02
CA GLU A 53 5.96 -2.13 11.64
C GLU A 53 4.91 -2.68 10.67
N ILE A 54 4.99 -2.26 9.40
CA ILE A 54 4.06 -2.74 8.37
C ILE A 54 4.29 -4.21 8.06
N CYS A 55 5.55 -4.67 8.01
CA CYS A 55 5.88 -6.07 7.84
C CYS A 55 5.42 -6.92 9.04
N SER A 56 5.46 -6.37 10.26
CA SER A 56 4.98 -7.04 11.46
C SER A 56 3.45 -7.19 11.49
N VAL A 57 2.71 -6.33 10.79
CA VAL A 57 1.24 -6.45 10.70
C VAL A 57 0.75 -7.12 9.42
N ALA A 58 1.57 -7.17 8.37
CA ALA A 58 1.28 -7.85 7.12
C ALA A 58 1.58 -9.35 7.27
N ASN A 59 0.61 -10.08 7.82
CA ASN A 59 0.71 -11.52 8.02
C ASN A 59 0.88 -12.23 6.67
N GLY A 60 2.01 -12.91 6.48
CA GLY A 60 2.31 -13.64 5.25
C GLY A 60 3.05 -12.86 4.17
N ALA A 61 3.37 -11.57 4.39
CA ALA A 61 4.17 -10.78 3.46
C ALA A 61 5.60 -10.58 3.97
N THR A 62 6.60 -10.89 3.16
CA THR A 62 8.00 -10.65 3.50
C THR A 62 8.42 -9.21 3.22
N LYS A 63 9.44 -8.72 3.94
CA LYS A 63 10.04 -7.39 3.69
C LYS A 63 10.47 -7.18 2.23
N LYS A 64 10.90 -8.25 1.54
CA LYS A 64 11.24 -8.21 0.10
C LYS A 64 10.01 -7.97 -0.77
N GLU A 65 8.91 -8.68 -0.50
CA GLU A 65 7.66 -8.51 -1.25
C GLU A 65 7.05 -7.13 -1.00
N ILE A 66 7.01 -6.68 0.25
CA ILE A 66 6.53 -5.34 0.62
C ILE A 66 7.40 -4.27 -0.03
N GLY A 67 8.72 -4.44 -0.06
CA GLY A 67 9.64 -3.52 -0.73
C GLY A 67 9.37 -3.41 -2.23
N ARG A 68 9.22 -4.55 -2.92
CA ARG A 68 8.87 -4.59 -4.35
C ARG A 68 7.50 -3.99 -4.63
N ALA A 69 6.50 -4.33 -3.82
CA ALA A 69 5.15 -3.79 -3.94
C ALA A 69 5.16 -2.26 -3.70
N LYS A 70 5.84 -1.78 -2.66
CA LYS A 70 6.02 -0.36 -2.37
C LYS A 70 6.60 0.38 -3.57
N GLU A 71 7.72 -0.07 -4.10
CA GLU A 71 8.40 0.61 -5.20
C GLU A 71 7.53 0.64 -6.46
N TYR A 72 6.83 -0.46 -6.73
CA TYR A 72 5.84 -0.54 -7.80
C TYR A 72 4.71 0.47 -7.61
N ILE A 73 4.09 0.48 -6.43
CA ILE A 73 2.94 1.35 -6.14
C ILE A 73 3.36 2.83 -6.14
N ILE A 74 4.54 3.18 -5.61
CA ILE A 74 5.09 4.53 -5.67
C ILE A 74 5.24 4.97 -7.14
N LYS A 75 5.85 4.15 -7.99
CA LYS A 75 5.96 4.44 -9.43
C LYS A 75 4.59 4.67 -10.06
N GLN A 76 3.58 3.88 -9.70
CA GLN A 76 2.22 4.06 -10.22
C GLN A 76 1.52 5.31 -9.67
N LEU A 77 1.76 5.67 -8.41
CA LEU A 77 1.23 6.89 -7.78
C LEU A 77 1.90 8.16 -8.28
N GLU A 78 3.20 8.15 -8.59
CA GLU A 78 3.86 9.29 -9.21
C GLU A 78 3.28 9.58 -10.60
N VAL A 79 2.90 8.52 -11.33
CA VAL A 79 2.26 8.63 -12.65
C VAL A 79 0.79 9.06 -12.53
N LYS A 80 0.08 8.64 -11.49
CA LYS A 80 -1.30 9.07 -11.20
C LYS A 80 -1.33 9.91 -9.93
N LYS A 81 -1.32 11.24 -10.04
CA LYS A 81 -1.65 12.14 -8.90
C LYS A 81 -2.99 11.71 -8.30
N ILE A 82 -2.94 10.98 -7.18
CA ILE A 82 -4.14 10.64 -6.42
C ILE A 82 -4.44 11.86 -5.56
N SER A 83 -5.36 12.71 -6.01
CA SER A 83 -5.95 13.72 -5.14
C SER A 83 -6.57 13.00 -3.94
N ARG A 84 -6.18 13.40 -2.73
CA ARG A 84 -6.85 12.94 -1.51
C ARG A 84 -8.36 13.18 -1.67
N PRO A 85 -9.23 12.19 -1.42
CA PRO A 85 -10.63 12.50 -1.19
C PRO A 85 -10.69 13.41 0.04
N HIS A 86 -11.26 14.61 -0.14
CA HIS A 86 -11.48 15.59 0.92
C HIS A 86 -12.71 15.20 1.72
#